data_AF-A0AAX7SZ20-F1
#
_entry.id   AF-A0AAX7SZ20-F1
#
_cell.length_a   1.000
_cell.length_b   1.000
_cell.length_c   1.000
_cell.angle_alpha   90.00
_cell.angle_beta   90.00
_cell.angle_gamma   90.00
#
_symmetry.space_group_name_H-M   'P 1'
#
loop_
_entity.id
_entity.type
_entity.pdbx_description
1 polymer ?
#
loop_
_entity_poly.entity_id
_entity_poly.type
_entity_poly.pdbx_seq_one_letter_code
_entity_poly.pdbx_strand_id
1 'polypeptide(L)'
;MVRVEKPACLLSSVRTSSQRSTSPLCLRTTSLTLKLIPNSCRSPASNRKWISATFLCKVELALWDTAGQEDYDRLRPLSYPDTDVILMCFSIDSPDSLENIPEKWTPEVKHFCPNVPIILVGNKKDLRNDEHTRRELAKMKQEPVKPEEGRDMANRISAFGYLECSAKTKDGVRDVFEMATRAALQVRKRKKRGGCQIL
;
A
#
# COMPACT_ATOMS: atom_id res chain seq x y z
N MET A 1 14.82 -11.51 14.03
CA MET A 1 13.62 -12.31 14.34
C MET A 1 12.45 -11.34 14.42
N VAL A 2 11.68 -11.21 13.33
CA VAL A 2 10.52 -10.31 13.25
C VAL A 2 9.36 -11.05 13.88
N ARG A 3 8.84 -10.54 15.00
CA ARG A 3 7.59 -11.04 15.58
C ARG A 3 6.47 -10.29 14.86
N VAL A 4 5.85 -10.95 13.89
CA VAL A 4 4.63 -10.48 13.25
C VAL A 4 3.49 -11.03 14.10
N GLU A 5 2.90 -10.21 14.97
CA GLU A 5 1.57 -10.50 15.47
C GLU A 5 0.56 -10.19 14.36
N LYS A 6 -0.30 -11.18 14.10
CA LYS A 6 -1.01 -11.42 12.82
C LYS A 6 -1.97 -10.30 12.41
N PRO A 7 -1.96 -9.91 11.12
CA PRO A 7 -3.18 -9.58 10.36
C PRO A 7 -3.31 -10.46 9.10
N ALA A 8 -4.55 -10.77 8.72
CA ALA A 8 -4.91 -12.03 8.08
C ALA A 8 -4.79 -12.13 6.54
N CYS A 9 -4.69 -11.06 5.74
CA CYS A 9 -4.79 -11.25 4.27
C CYS A 9 -3.54 -10.88 3.45
N LEU A 10 -2.51 -10.24 4.02
CA LEU A 10 -1.22 -10.04 3.32
C LEU A 10 -0.26 -11.23 3.41
N LEU A 11 -0.48 -12.15 4.37
CA LEU A 11 0.34 -13.35 4.54
C LEU A 11 -0.26 -14.62 3.92
N SER A 12 -1.52 -14.59 3.45
CA SER A 12 -2.14 -15.77 2.82
C SER A 12 -1.47 -16.16 1.49
N SER A 13 -0.75 -15.24 0.83
CA SER A 13 0.08 -15.58 -0.34
C SER A 13 1.51 -16.05 0.01
N VAL A 14 1.93 -15.96 1.28
CA VAL A 14 3.31 -16.32 1.70
C VAL A 14 3.37 -17.56 2.59
N ARG A 15 2.26 -18.01 3.20
CA ARG A 15 2.16 -19.34 3.84
C ARG A 15 0.75 -19.93 3.72
N THR A 16 0.60 -20.92 2.84
CA THR A 16 0.23 -22.31 3.17
C THR A 16 0.09 -23.13 1.87
N SER A 17 1.06 -24.01 1.62
CA SER A 17 0.79 -25.29 0.99
C SER A 17 -0.22 -26.04 1.86
N SER A 18 -1.32 -26.50 1.29
CA SER A 18 -2.41 -27.24 1.95
C SER A 18 -3.42 -26.37 2.72
N GLN A 19 -4.43 -25.86 2.00
CA GLN A 19 -5.84 -26.21 2.21
C GLN A 19 -6.69 -25.51 1.14
N ARG A 20 -7.48 -26.30 0.39
CA ARG A 20 -8.55 -25.80 -0.48
C ARG A 20 -9.61 -25.17 0.42
N SER A 21 -9.82 -23.87 0.28
CA SER A 21 -11.05 -23.22 0.72
C SER A 21 -11.68 -22.49 -0.45
N THR A 22 -12.85 -23.00 -0.83
CA THR A 22 -13.74 -22.51 -1.87
C THR A 22 -14.49 -21.28 -1.34
N SER A 23 -14.06 -20.08 -1.70
CA SER A 23 -14.86 -18.85 -1.55
C SER A 23 -14.34 -17.77 -2.52
N PRO A 24 -15.03 -17.47 -3.63
CA PRO A 24 -14.50 -16.58 -4.69
C PRO A 24 -14.66 -15.07 -4.43
N LEU A 25 -14.98 -14.62 -3.21
CA LEU A 25 -15.46 -13.25 -2.95
C LEU A 25 -14.54 -12.32 -2.14
N CYS A 26 -13.32 -12.71 -1.77
CA CYS A 26 -12.50 -11.93 -0.81
C CYS A 26 -11.33 -11.12 -1.41
N LEU A 27 -11.26 -10.88 -2.74
CA LEU A 27 -10.04 -10.35 -3.39
C LEU A 27 -10.22 -9.08 -4.23
N ARG A 28 -11.25 -8.26 -3.98
CA ARG A 28 -11.40 -6.99 -4.68
C ARG A 28 -11.23 -5.83 -3.70
N THR A 29 -10.03 -5.25 -3.75
CA THR A 29 -9.67 -3.92 -3.24
C THR A 29 -9.53 -3.78 -1.72
N THR A 30 -8.43 -4.30 -1.15
CA THR A 30 -8.04 -3.99 0.24
C THR A 30 -7.18 -2.73 0.27
N SER A 31 -7.64 -1.68 0.96
CA SER A 31 -6.76 -0.57 1.32
C SER A 31 -5.88 -1.03 2.49
N LEU A 32 -4.56 -0.90 2.36
CA LEU A 32 -3.64 -1.25 3.43
C LEU A 32 -3.14 0.02 4.10
N THR A 33 -3.29 0.11 5.40
CA THR A 33 -2.86 1.25 6.19
C THR A 33 -1.55 0.90 6.89
N LEU A 34 -0.50 1.71 6.72
CA LEU A 34 0.79 1.49 7.40
C LEU A 34 1.02 2.53 8.50
N LYS A 35 1.30 2.02 9.70
CA LYS A 35 1.77 2.82 10.84
C LYS A 35 3.23 2.48 11.11
N LEU A 36 4.09 3.49 11.17
CA LEU A 36 5.48 3.31 11.57
C LEU A 36 5.58 3.30 13.08
N ILE A 37 6.10 2.21 13.64
CA ILE A 37 6.49 2.16 15.04
C ILE A 37 7.98 2.52 15.12
N PRO A 38 8.35 3.72 15.60
CA PRO A 38 9.76 4.06 15.75
C PRO A 38 10.35 3.27 16.92
N ASN A 39 11.17 2.26 16.64
CA ASN A 39 12.10 1.75 17.64
C ASN A 39 13.26 2.75 17.79
N SER A 40 13.70 2.93 19.03
CA SER A 40 14.71 3.92 19.44
C SER A 40 15.87 4.01 18.45
N CYS A 41 15.99 5.12 17.74
CA CYS A 41 17.19 5.43 16.98
C CYS A 41 18.30 5.76 17.99
N ARG A 42 19.24 4.85 18.24
CA ARG A 42 20.52 5.26 18.81
C ARG A 42 21.23 6.09 17.75
N SER A 43 21.38 7.38 18.00
CA SER A 43 22.30 8.22 17.25
C SER A 43 23.71 7.65 17.44
N PRO A 44 24.49 7.38 16.38
CA PRO A 44 25.91 7.15 16.56
C PRO A 44 26.50 8.47 17.04
N ALA A 45 26.93 8.50 18.30
CA ALA A 45 27.75 9.59 18.80
C ALA A 45 29.02 9.69 17.95
N SER A 46 29.35 10.92 17.58
CA SER A 46 30.69 11.41 17.21
C SER A 46 31.33 10.94 15.88
N ASN A 47 31.50 11.93 14.99
CA ASN A 47 32.61 12.12 14.05
C ASN A 47 32.97 11.03 13.03
N ARG A 48 32.08 10.74 12.07
CA ARG A 48 32.52 10.33 10.71
C ARG A 48 31.65 10.96 9.63
N LYS A 49 32.29 11.68 8.71
CA LYS A 49 31.69 12.12 7.43
C LYS A 49 31.32 10.88 6.61
N TRP A 50 30.10 10.83 6.08
CA TRP A 50 29.70 9.83 5.09
C TRP A 50 29.00 10.53 3.92
N ILE A 51 29.68 10.49 2.78
CA ILE A 51 29.10 10.77 1.46
C ILE A 51 28.38 9.46 1.09
N SER A 52 27.07 9.53 0.82
CA SER A 52 26.16 8.38 0.61
C SER A 52 25.77 7.59 1.88
N ALA A 53 24.90 8.18 2.70
CA ALA A 53 24.23 7.47 3.79
C ALA A 53 23.16 6.51 3.24
N THR A 54 23.54 5.25 2.98
CA THR A 54 22.59 4.14 2.96
C THR A 54 21.90 4.12 4.33
N PHE A 55 20.58 4.28 4.36
CA PHE A 55 19.78 4.38 5.57
C PHE A 55 19.95 3.12 6.45
N LEU A 56 20.85 3.18 7.44
CA LEU A 56 21.03 2.15 8.49
C LEU A 56 20.01 2.30 9.64
N CYS A 57 18.78 2.75 9.35
CA CYS A 57 17.74 2.86 10.36
C CYS A 57 16.82 1.64 10.28
N LYS A 58 16.82 0.82 11.34
CA LYS A 58 15.82 -0.25 11.48
C LYS A 58 14.45 0.39 11.68
N VAL A 59 13.57 0.18 10.72
CA VAL A 59 12.18 0.65 10.76
C VAL A 59 11.26 -0.53 11.03
N GLU A 60 10.31 -0.36 11.95
CA GLU A 60 9.24 -1.33 12.18
C GLU A 60 7.95 -0.81 11.53
N LEU A 61 7.34 -1.68 10.72
CA LEU A 61 6.12 -1.41 9.98
C LEU A 61 4.98 -2.19 10.64
N ALA A 62 3.99 -1.48 11.16
CA ALA A 62 2.72 -2.06 11.55
C ALA A 62 1.75 -1.98 10.36
N LEU A 63 1.24 -3.13 9.94
CA LEU A 63 0.34 -3.26 8.79
C LEU A 63 -1.09 -3.45 9.30
N TRP A 64 -1.98 -2.56 8.87
CA TRP A 64 -3.41 -2.62 9.15
C TRP A 64 -4.14 -2.93 7.85
N ASP A 65 -4.69 -4.14 7.79
CA ASP A 65 -5.44 -4.62 6.64
C ASP A 65 -6.93 -4.35 6.86
N THR A 66 -7.60 -3.76 5.86
CA THR A 66 -8.98 -3.34 5.98
C THR A 66 -9.85 -3.97 4.89
N ALA A 67 -11.08 -4.33 5.26
CA ALA A 67 -12.04 -4.90 4.31
C ALA A 67 -12.49 -3.86 3.28
N GLY A 68 -12.46 -4.23 2.00
CA GLY A 68 -12.86 -3.38 0.87
C GLY A 68 -14.37 -3.34 0.60
N GLN A 69 -15.15 -4.19 1.27
CA GLN A 69 -16.59 -4.28 1.07
C GLN A 69 -17.31 -3.09 1.73
N GLU A 70 -18.42 -2.69 1.12
CA GLU A 70 -19.18 -1.50 1.55
C GLU A 70 -19.80 -1.69 2.94
N ASP A 71 -20.11 -2.93 3.32
CA ASP A 71 -20.62 -3.28 4.65
C ASP A 71 -19.68 -2.83 5.78
N TYR A 72 -18.39 -2.63 5.47
CA TYR A 72 -17.37 -2.20 6.43
C TYR A 72 -17.03 -0.71 6.32
N ASP A 73 -17.73 0.08 5.50
CA ASP A 73 -17.44 1.51 5.29
C ASP A 73 -17.53 2.33 6.58
N ARG A 74 -18.33 1.88 7.56
CA ARG A 74 -18.43 2.52 8.89
C ARG A 74 -17.31 2.10 9.86
N LEU A 75 -16.75 0.91 9.68
CA LEU A 75 -15.74 0.34 10.57
C LEU A 75 -14.32 0.64 10.10
N ARG A 76 -14.09 0.72 8.79
CA ARG A 76 -12.80 1.04 8.18
C ARG A 76 -12.18 2.33 8.72
N PRO A 77 -12.93 3.43 8.91
CA PRO A 77 -12.37 4.67 9.44
C PRO A 77 -11.75 4.56 10.83
N LEU A 78 -12.15 3.56 11.63
CA LEU A 78 -11.56 3.32 12.95
C LEU A 78 -10.09 2.89 12.88
N SER A 79 -9.61 2.46 11.71
CA SER A 79 -8.22 2.04 11.49
C SER A 79 -7.30 3.17 11.01
N TYR A 80 -7.87 4.32 10.62
CA TYR A 80 -7.12 5.46 10.08
C TYR A 80 -6.36 6.34 11.09
N PRO A 81 -6.73 6.43 12.38
CA PRO A 81 -5.99 7.25 13.34
C PRO A 81 -4.48 6.92 13.38
N ASP A 82 -3.66 7.98 13.40
CA ASP A 82 -2.19 7.92 13.41
C ASP A 82 -1.53 7.16 12.25
N THR A 83 -2.18 7.09 11.09
CA THR A 83 -1.57 6.50 9.90
C THR A 83 -0.40 7.35 9.40
N ASP A 84 0.75 6.72 9.10
CA ASP A 84 1.90 7.40 8.49
C ASP A 84 1.87 7.34 6.95
N VAL A 85 1.34 6.25 6.35
CA VAL A 85 1.20 6.05 4.89
C VAL A 85 -0.02 5.20 4.57
N ILE A 86 -0.70 5.51 3.47
CA ILE A 86 -1.77 4.69 2.90
C ILE A 86 -1.27 3.97 1.65
N LEU A 87 -1.40 2.65 1.59
CA LEU A 87 -1.33 1.90 0.34
C LEU A 87 -2.74 1.71 -0.18
N MET A 88 -3.02 2.42 -1.26
CA MET A 88 -4.29 2.31 -1.97
C MET A 88 -4.09 1.28 -3.07
N CYS A 89 -4.71 0.11 -2.93
CA CYS A 89 -4.49 -0.98 -3.87
C CYS A 89 -5.64 -1.10 -4.87
N PHE A 90 -5.34 -1.54 -6.08
CA PHE A 90 -6.30 -2.07 -7.04
C PHE A 90 -5.74 -3.37 -7.62
N SER A 91 -6.52 -4.09 -8.43
CA SER A 91 -6.09 -5.34 -9.04
C SER A 91 -5.96 -5.21 -10.56
N ILE A 92 -4.84 -5.68 -11.12
CA ILE A 92 -4.57 -5.58 -12.57
C ILE A 92 -5.57 -6.41 -13.40
N ASP A 93 -6.13 -7.48 -12.82
CA ASP A 93 -7.17 -8.31 -13.43
C ASP A 93 -8.61 -7.76 -13.24
N SER A 94 -8.77 -6.54 -12.73
CA SER A 94 -10.09 -5.96 -12.44
C SER A 94 -10.09 -4.46 -12.74
N PRO A 95 -10.34 -4.02 -13.99
CA PRO A 95 -10.39 -2.60 -14.36
C PRO A 95 -11.33 -1.76 -13.48
N ASP A 96 -12.50 -2.30 -13.10
CA ASP A 96 -13.45 -1.64 -12.19
C ASP A 96 -12.79 -1.25 -10.85
N SER A 97 -11.82 -2.04 -10.37
CA SER A 97 -11.12 -1.73 -9.11
C SER A 97 -10.23 -0.48 -9.23
N LEU A 98 -9.75 -0.16 -10.44
CA LEU A 98 -9.02 1.08 -10.73
C LEU A 98 -9.99 2.26 -10.80
N GLU A 99 -11.17 2.09 -11.39
CA GLU A 99 -12.21 3.13 -11.48
C GLU A 99 -12.73 3.55 -10.10
N ASN A 100 -12.81 2.60 -9.17
CA ASN A 100 -13.16 2.86 -7.77
C ASN A 100 -12.14 3.75 -7.02
N ILE A 101 -10.90 3.85 -7.50
CA ILE A 101 -9.83 4.63 -6.84
C ILE A 101 -10.21 6.11 -6.67
N PRO A 102 -10.53 6.86 -7.74
CA PRO A 102 -10.94 8.26 -7.63
C PRO A 102 -12.37 8.42 -7.11
N GLU A 103 -13.24 7.44 -7.32
CA GLU A 103 -14.68 7.56 -6.98
C GLU A 103 -14.97 7.30 -5.50
N LYS A 104 -14.32 6.29 -4.91
CA LYS A 104 -14.58 5.86 -3.54
C LYS A 104 -13.37 6.06 -2.63
N TRP A 105 -12.24 5.47 -2.98
CA TRP A 105 -11.11 5.34 -2.06
C TRP A 105 -10.39 6.66 -1.81
N THR A 106 -10.23 7.48 -2.85
CA THR A 106 -9.53 8.77 -2.74
C THR A 106 -10.32 9.77 -1.88
N PRO A 107 -11.64 9.98 -2.10
CA PRO A 107 -12.43 10.85 -1.22
C PRO A 107 -12.43 10.38 0.24
N GLU A 108 -12.60 9.08 0.49
CA GLU A 108 -12.60 8.51 1.85
C GLU A 108 -11.27 8.78 2.57
N VAL A 109 -10.15 8.43 1.93
CA VAL A 109 -8.81 8.63 2.51
C VAL A 109 -8.50 10.11 2.69
N LYS A 110 -8.87 10.98 1.74
CA LYS A 110 -8.65 12.43 1.89
C LYS A 110 -9.50 13.04 3.01
N HIS A 111 -10.67 12.45 3.31
CA HIS A 111 -11.52 12.88 4.42
C HIS A 111 -10.92 12.52 5.78
N PHE A 112 -10.50 11.26 5.98
CA PHE A 112 -9.98 10.80 7.28
C PHE A 112 -8.48 11.06 7.48
N CYS A 113 -7.72 11.13 6.39
CA CYS A 113 -6.25 11.18 6.36
C CYS A 113 -5.71 12.29 5.42
N PRO A 114 -6.10 13.57 5.59
CA PRO A 114 -5.84 14.63 4.61
C PRO A 114 -4.36 14.92 4.32
N ASN A 115 -3.46 14.62 5.25
CA ASN A 115 -2.01 14.90 5.14
C ASN A 115 -1.15 13.64 5.04
N VAL A 116 -1.77 12.47 4.84
CA VAL A 116 -1.08 11.19 4.78
C VAL A 116 -0.76 10.88 3.31
N PRO A 117 0.49 10.54 2.97
CA PRO A 117 0.86 10.21 1.61
C PRO A 117 0.19 8.90 1.18
N ILE A 118 -0.36 8.90 -0.03
CA ILE A 118 -0.99 7.76 -0.67
C ILE A 118 0.00 7.17 -1.66
N ILE A 119 0.23 5.86 -1.63
CA ILE A 119 0.94 5.13 -2.68
C ILE A 119 -0.10 4.24 -3.37
N LEU A 120 -0.20 4.39 -4.69
CA LEU A 120 -1.09 3.55 -5.49
C LEU A 120 -0.37 2.24 -5.83
N VAL A 121 -1.02 1.11 -5.58
CA VAL A 121 -0.43 -0.23 -5.78
C VAL A 121 -1.32 -1.08 -6.69
N GLY A 122 -0.78 -1.49 -7.84
CA GLY A 122 -1.41 -2.48 -8.72
C GLY A 122 -1.02 -3.90 -8.32
N ASN A 123 -1.96 -4.64 -7.73
CA ASN A 123 -1.76 -6.02 -7.31
C ASN A 123 -1.97 -7.02 -8.45
N LYS A 124 -1.51 -8.26 -8.23
CA LYS A 124 -1.65 -9.41 -9.15
C LYS A 124 -1.05 -9.15 -10.55
N LYS A 125 0.12 -8.50 -10.58
CA LYS A 125 0.87 -8.20 -11.82
C LYS A 125 1.09 -9.41 -12.72
N ASP A 126 1.21 -10.60 -12.13
CA ASP A 126 1.35 -11.87 -12.86
C ASP A 126 0.17 -12.17 -13.80
N LEU A 127 -1.03 -11.66 -13.50
CA LEU A 127 -2.23 -11.93 -14.30
C LEU A 127 -2.36 -11.10 -15.56
N ARG A 128 -1.50 -10.08 -15.77
CA ARG A 128 -1.55 -9.24 -16.98
C ARG A 128 -1.35 -10.04 -18.27
N ASN A 129 -0.51 -11.07 -18.20
CA ASN A 129 -0.17 -11.93 -19.35
C ASN A 129 -0.79 -13.32 -19.23
N ASP A 130 -1.65 -13.54 -18.22
CA ASP A 130 -2.34 -14.82 -18.05
C ASP A 130 -3.48 -14.94 -19.08
N GLU A 131 -3.42 -16.00 -19.91
CA GLU A 131 -4.41 -16.21 -20.97
C GLU A 131 -5.82 -16.40 -20.43
N HIS A 132 -5.97 -17.09 -19.30
CA HIS A 132 -7.28 -17.33 -18.71
C HIS A 132 -7.90 -16.01 -18.24
N THR A 133 -7.15 -15.18 -17.50
CA THR A 133 -7.59 -13.85 -17.10
C THR A 133 -7.98 -12.98 -18.29
N ARG A 134 -7.18 -12.98 -19.36
CA ARG A 134 -7.50 -12.21 -20.58
C ARG A 134 -8.79 -12.69 -21.25
N ARG A 135 -9.01 -14.01 -21.33
CA ARG A 135 -10.25 -14.57 -21.91
C ARG A 135 -11.47 -14.20 -21.08
N GLU A 136 -11.38 -14.26 -19.75
CA GLU A 136 -12.50 -13.89 -18.87
C GLU A 136 -12.82 -12.40 -18.97
N LEU A 137 -11.82 -11.52 -18.97
CA LEU A 137 -12.04 -10.07 -19.17
C LEU A 137 -12.60 -9.76 -20.56
N ALA A 138 -12.15 -10.46 -21.60
CA ALA A 138 -12.66 -10.27 -22.96
C ALA A 138 -14.17 -10.59 -23.07
N LYS A 139 -14.70 -11.53 -22.27
CA LYS A 139 -16.16 -11.79 -22.21
C LYS A 139 -16.95 -10.56 -21.77
N MET A 140 -16.34 -9.71 -20.95
CA MET A 140 -16.90 -8.45 -20.45
C MET A 140 -16.42 -7.23 -21.26
N LYS A 141 -15.76 -7.45 -22.41
CA LYS A 141 -15.14 -6.40 -23.24
C LYS A 141 -14.10 -5.56 -22.49
N GLN A 142 -13.40 -6.17 -21.55
CA GLN A 142 -12.35 -5.56 -20.75
C GLN A 142 -10.98 -6.19 -21.06
N GLU A 143 -9.92 -5.49 -20.67
CA GLU A 143 -8.54 -6.00 -20.70
C GLU A 143 -7.83 -5.71 -19.36
N PRO A 144 -6.76 -6.45 -19.00
CA PRO A 144 -6.00 -6.16 -17.80
C PRO A 144 -5.42 -4.74 -17.82
N VAL A 145 -5.40 -4.09 -16.66
CA VAL A 145 -4.90 -2.71 -16.53
C VAL A 145 -3.44 -2.61 -16.97
N LYS A 146 -3.17 -1.64 -17.83
CA LYS A 146 -1.82 -1.34 -18.34
C LYS A 146 -1.04 -0.46 -17.36
N PRO A 147 0.30 -0.56 -17.33
CA PRO A 147 1.12 0.25 -16.43
C PRO A 147 0.92 1.77 -16.59
N GLU A 148 0.69 2.24 -17.81
CA GLU A 148 0.39 3.63 -18.13
C GLU A 148 -0.89 4.11 -17.45
N GLU A 149 -1.97 3.32 -17.47
CA GLU A 149 -3.24 3.67 -16.85
C GLU A 149 -3.11 3.79 -15.33
N GLY A 150 -2.34 2.89 -14.70
CA GLY A 150 -2.03 2.97 -13.27
C GLY A 150 -1.21 4.21 -12.92
N ARG A 151 -0.23 4.57 -13.76
CA ARG A 151 0.57 5.79 -13.58
C ARG A 151 -0.25 7.06 -13.75
N ASP A 152 -1.14 7.09 -14.74
CA ASP A 152 -2.04 8.22 -14.97
C ASP A 152 -3.04 8.38 -13.82
N MET A 153 -3.56 7.27 -13.29
CA MET A 153 -4.40 7.30 -12.11
C MET A 153 -3.67 7.84 -10.88
N ALA A 154 -2.42 7.43 -10.66
CA ALA A 154 -1.60 7.94 -9.56
C ALA A 154 -1.39 9.46 -9.66
N ASN A 155 -1.13 9.97 -10.87
CA ASN A 155 -1.04 11.41 -11.11
C ASN A 155 -2.38 12.11 -10.82
N ARG A 156 -3.49 11.54 -11.30
CA ARG A 156 -4.86 12.08 -11.11
C ARG A 156 -5.23 12.25 -9.64
N ILE A 157 -4.87 11.29 -8.78
CA ILE A 157 -5.18 11.35 -7.34
C ILE A 157 -4.11 12.10 -6.52
N SER A 158 -3.02 12.51 -7.16
CA SER A 158 -1.82 13.09 -6.52
C SER A 158 -1.16 12.12 -5.52
N ALA A 159 -1.02 10.85 -5.91
CA ALA A 159 -0.30 9.86 -5.14
C ALA A 159 1.20 10.20 -5.06
N PHE A 160 1.84 9.78 -3.98
CA PHE A 160 3.28 9.84 -3.78
C PHE A 160 4.05 9.03 -4.83
N GLY A 161 3.45 7.93 -5.29
CA GLY A 161 4.01 7.08 -6.33
C GLY A 161 3.06 5.97 -6.75
N TYR A 162 3.41 5.31 -7.85
CA TYR A 162 2.74 4.13 -8.37
C TYR A 162 3.74 2.97 -8.43
N LEU A 163 3.31 1.80 -7.95
CA LEU A 163 4.05 0.56 -8.06
C LEU A 163 3.09 -0.58 -8.41
N GLU A 164 3.64 -1.62 -9.04
CA GLU A 164 2.93 -2.88 -9.27
C GLU A 164 3.64 -4.01 -8.56
N CYS A 165 2.89 -4.96 -8.04
CA CYS A 165 3.46 -6.13 -7.41
C CYS A 165 2.63 -7.40 -7.68
N SER A 166 3.27 -8.54 -7.47
CA SER A 166 2.60 -9.83 -7.39
C SER A 166 3.00 -10.49 -6.09
N ALA A 167 2.02 -10.68 -5.20
CA ALA A 167 2.24 -11.44 -3.98
C ALA A 167 2.55 -12.92 -4.27
N LYS A 168 2.05 -13.45 -5.40
CA LYS A 168 2.24 -14.84 -5.83
C LYS A 168 3.68 -15.10 -6.26
N THR A 169 4.25 -14.23 -7.10
CA THR A 169 5.64 -14.36 -7.57
C THR A 169 6.65 -13.65 -6.67
N LYS A 170 6.17 -12.86 -5.71
CA LYS A 170 6.92 -11.94 -4.84
C LYS A 170 7.57 -10.77 -5.58
N ASP A 171 7.25 -10.58 -6.87
CA ASP A 171 7.73 -9.47 -7.68
C ASP A 171 7.19 -8.13 -7.17
N GLY A 172 8.05 -7.11 -7.05
CA GLY A 172 7.69 -5.74 -6.63
C GLY A 172 7.25 -5.56 -5.17
N VAL A 173 7.04 -6.63 -4.40
CA VAL A 173 6.53 -6.53 -3.01
C VAL A 173 7.48 -5.73 -2.11
N ARG A 174 8.79 -5.95 -2.24
CA ARG A 174 9.80 -5.23 -1.47
C ARG A 174 9.80 -3.73 -1.80
N ASP A 175 9.67 -3.39 -3.07
CA ASP A 175 9.72 -2.01 -3.55
C ASP A 175 8.53 -1.19 -3.02
N VAL A 176 7.35 -1.83 -2.87
CA VAL A 176 6.17 -1.21 -2.25
C VAL A 176 6.45 -0.78 -0.82
N PHE A 177 7.02 -1.68 0.00
CA PHE A 177 7.32 -1.36 1.40
C PHE A 177 8.48 -0.37 1.54
N GLU A 178 9.46 -0.40 0.63
CA GLU A 178 10.55 0.58 0.60
C GLU A 178 10.03 1.99 0.26
N MET A 179 9.16 2.09 -0.75
CA MET A 179 8.50 3.36 -1.11
C MET A 179 7.63 3.89 0.03
N ALA A 180 6.87 3.01 0.69
CA ALA A 180 6.08 3.37 1.87
C ALA A 180 6.97 3.93 2.99
N THR A 181 8.06 3.24 3.32
CA THR A 181 9.02 3.69 4.33
C THR A 181 9.60 5.07 3.97
N ARG A 182 9.96 5.27 2.69
CA ARG A 182 10.46 6.55 2.20
C ARG A 182 9.43 7.68 2.33
N ALA A 183 8.19 7.44 1.92
CA ALA A 183 7.09 8.40 2.00
C ALA A 183 6.84 8.84 3.45
N ALA A 184 6.75 7.87 4.36
CA ALA A 184 6.53 8.10 5.78
C ALA A 184 7.64 8.97 6.43
N LEU A 185 8.90 8.67 6.14
CA LEU A 185 10.05 9.40 6.68
C LEU A 185 10.12 10.84 6.16
N GLN A 186 9.72 11.10 4.91
CA GLN A 186 9.70 12.45 4.35
C GLN A 186 8.66 13.34 5.05
N VAL A 187 7.47 12.81 5.36
CA VAL A 187 6.41 13.53 6.07
C VAL A 187 6.85 13.88 7.50
N ARG A 188 7.48 12.94 8.20
CA ARG A 188 8.03 13.18 9.54
C ARG A 188 9.10 14.28 9.57
N LYS A 189 9.98 14.32 8.55
CA LYS A 189 10.98 15.40 8.41
C LYS A 189 10.33 16.77 8.20
N ARG A 190 9.24 16.85 7.43
CA ARG A 190 8.48 18.11 7.24
C ARG A 190 7.84 18.58 8.54
N LYS A 191 7.17 17.70 9.30
CA LYS A 191 6.57 18.06 10.60
C LYS A 191 7.59 18.62 11.60
N LYS A 192 8.80 18.04 11.66
CA LYS A 192 9.88 18.56 12.54
C LYS A 192 10.40 19.95 12.17
N ARG A 193 10.27 20.39 10.92
CA ARG A 193 10.73 21.71 10.46
C ARG A 193 9.67 22.81 10.64
N GLY A 194 8.40 22.44 10.85
CA GLY A 194 7.30 23.39 11.08
C GLY A 194 7.02 23.70 12.56
N GLY A 195 7.70 23.04 13.49
CA GLY A 195 7.58 23.30 14.93
C GLY A 195 8.53 24.39 15.40
N CYS A 196 8.25 25.64 15.05
CA CYS A 196 8.78 26.81 15.76
C CYS A 196 7.87 28.02 15.51
N GLN A 197 6.95 28.28 16.44
CA GLN A 197 6.65 29.66 16.86
C GLN A 197 6.60 29.66 18.38
N ILE A 198 7.55 30.42 18.93
CA ILE A 198 7.60 30.88 20.30
C ILE A 198 6.36 31.74 20.54
N LEU A 199 5.61 31.44 21.60
CA LEU A 199 4.92 32.43 22.42
C LEU A 199 5.08 32.02 23.89
#